data_AF-A0A3C0G825-F1
#
_entry.id   AF-A0A3C0G825-F1
#
_cell.length_a   1.000
_cell.length_b   1.000
_cell.length_c   1.000
_cell.angle_alpha   90.00
_cell.angle_beta   90.00
_cell.angle_gamma   90.00
#
_symmetry.space_group_name_H-M   'P 1'
#
loop_
_entity.id
_entity.type
_entity.pdbx_description
1 polymer ?
#
loop_
_entity_poly.entity_id
_entity_poly.type
_entity_poly.pdbx_seq_one_letter_code
_entity_poly.pdbx_strand_id
1 'polypeptide(L)'
;PVNYRYVDLALKTWSEKRTQENQDAYDLILNENADKIKLNFRLKAVIGLSAPNGRMPDSYQTSNYSKEQLAATLKSSFVTLNLTPTVHSFDFDETGRVVFDINYLAYVEDFFDERAYSIFADPGGVLGVSRTIRELTVKKHARNCEGTERLTDLNAEYATIARREKRIGLKRFLNTLSNDQKIYYVNVPLSKARSFVSLGPYGNYDDYIDHQSDSFIKNASDQATQTANDVIQALDKYDISNPDDPNLNELKASLVGINPDKNYVSFFYISDLIDTIMVNIEKEMSYIETNLASSIQGKDYEADDLSIKLADLKKYRTNFSKLRVLLGPVEFAQPHRYEITNEAGEIEYKTRYDLDFVNFGDIPISVRYFAEFLSDRVFNKDEPHYSLTRFLNDLFNNLIDSFLNGQRCFDFDIDQKIRVNQNVVTSYAKNYTGGPMKDEITNLLEQKVTRLRNNSQAGNPTRLYFPLAGKTSGDIEYNNKMKRDQTLLNISGDGDNSTYAPLSHEINYFVFFAGRTAPG
;
A
#
# COMPACT_ATOMS: atom_id res chain seq x y z
N PRO A 1 26.62 24.59 2.66
CA PRO A 1 26.36 23.30 3.34
C PRO A 1 26.24 23.52 4.85
N VAL A 2 25.10 23.20 5.44
CA VAL A 2 24.95 23.19 6.90
C VAL A 2 25.69 21.95 7.41
N ASN A 3 26.68 22.14 8.28
CA ASN A 3 27.40 21.02 8.89
C ASN A 3 26.62 20.52 10.10
N TYR A 4 26.16 19.28 10.05
CA TYR A 4 25.49 18.61 11.17
C TYR A 4 26.53 17.90 12.02
N ARG A 5 26.42 18.01 13.35
CA ARG A 5 27.17 17.15 14.26
C ARG A 5 26.44 15.81 14.36
N TYR A 6 27.17 14.76 14.70
CA TYR A 6 26.58 13.44 14.88
C TYR A 6 25.45 13.42 15.94
N VAL A 7 25.56 14.26 16.98
CA VAL A 7 24.50 14.44 17.98
C VAL A 7 23.22 15.08 17.42
N ASP A 8 23.34 15.91 16.38
CA ASP A 8 22.19 16.54 15.73
C ASP A 8 21.41 15.51 14.87
N LEU A 9 22.00 14.34 14.59
CA LEU A 9 21.32 13.18 13.98
C LEU A 9 20.61 12.29 15.01
N ALA A 10 20.90 12.49 16.30
CA ALA A 10 20.42 11.68 17.41
C ALA A 10 19.36 12.39 18.26
N LEU A 11 19.41 13.72 18.30
CA LEU A 11 18.57 14.56 19.13
C LEU A 11 17.96 15.67 18.29
N LYS A 12 16.76 16.09 18.68
CA LYS A 12 16.06 17.27 18.16
C LYS A 12 16.77 18.55 18.61
N THR A 13 17.99 18.76 18.15
CA THR A 13 18.77 19.93 18.50
C THR A 13 18.93 20.81 17.28
N TRP A 14 18.30 21.98 17.32
CA TRP A 14 18.62 23.05 16.38
C TRP A 14 20.01 23.59 16.73
N SER A 15 20.89 23.71 15.74
CA SER A 15 22.28 24.13 15.93
C SER A 15 22.44 25.65 16.07
N GLU A 16 21.42 26.44 15.70
CA GLU A 16 21.46 27.90 15.80
C GLU A 16 20.72 28.41 17.06
N LYS A 17 21.11 29.57 17.59
CA LYS A 17 20.41 30.19 18.71
C LYS A 17 19.15 30.90 18.20
N ARG A 18 18.09 30.96 19.03
CA ARG A 18 16.92 31.81 18.77
C ARG A 18 17.39 33.26 18.63
N THR A 19 17.14 33.85 17.48
CA THR A 19 17.34 35.26 17.17
C THR A 19 15.98 35.89 16.82
N GLN A 20 15.94 37.21 16.75
CA GLN A 20 14.72 37.93 16.40
C GLN A 20 14.31 37.70 14.93
N GLU A 21 15.26 37.33 14.07
CA GLU A 21 15.06 37.06 12.65
C GLU A 21 14.56 35.64 12.37
N ASN A 22 14.88 34.66 13.25
CA ASN A 22 14.44 33.27 13.10
C ASN A 22 13.35 32.88 14.12
N GLN A 23 12.79 33.83 14.88
CA GLN A 23 11.90 33.56 15.99
C GLN A 23 10.69 32.70 15.61
N ASP A 24 10.00 33.03 14.52
CA ASP A 24 8.81 32.27 14.08
C ASP A 24 9.17 30.85 13.63
N ALA A 25 10.28 30.70 12.90
CA ALA A 25 10.78 29.39 12.48
C ALA A 25 11.26 28.56 13.69
N TYR A 26 11.90 29.21 14.66
CA TYR A 26 12.35 28.60 15.90
C TYR A 26 11.17 28.12 16.73
N ASP A 27 10.14 28.95 16.91
CA ASP A 27 8.94 28.62 17.69
C ASP A 27 8.09 27.54 17.00
N LEU A 28 8.02 27.56 15.65
CA LEU A 28 7.40 26.48 14.86
C LEU A 28 8.10 25.14 15.09
N ILE A 29 9.44 25.12 15.02
CA ILE A 29 10.24 23.90 15.22
C ILE A 29 10.20 23.45 16.68
N LEU A 30 10.18 24.38 17.64
CA LEU A 30 10.05 24.04 19.06
C LEU A 30 8.70 23.37 19.34
N ASN A 31 7.63 23.90 18.74
CA ASN A 31 6.31 23.28 18.78
C ASN A 31 6.29 21.93 18.06
N GLU A 32 6.93 21.78 16.89
CA GLU A 32 7.07 20.47 16.24
C GLU A 32 7.86 19.48 17.10
N ASN A 33 8.91 19.93 17.78
CA ASN A 33 9.73 19.09 18.64
C ASN A 33 9.00 18.66 19.93
N ALA A 34 8.11 19.52 20.45
CA ALA A 34 7.29 19.26 21.63
C ALA A 34 6.05 18.40 21.31
N ASP A 35 5.37 18.69 20.20
CA ASP A 35 4.10 18.04 19.84
C ASP A 35 4.28 16.74 19.05
N LYS A 36 5.35 16.61 18.25
CA LYS A 36 5.62 15.41 17.45
C LYS A 36 6.76 14.66 18.12
N ILE A 37 6.66 13.35 18.32
CA ILE A 37 7.74 12.53 18.91
C ILE A 37 8.90 12.33 17.91
N LYS A 38 8.59 12.29 16.61
CA LYS A 38 9.52 12.00 15.51
C LYS A 38 10.43 13.20 15.17
N LEU A 39 11.69 12.96 14.78
CA LEU A 39 12.64 14.00 14.35
C LEU A 39 12.15 14.72 13.08
N ASN A 40 12.54 15.98 12.92
CA ASN A 40 12.08 16.88 11.85
C ASN A 40 12.92 16.82 10.56
N PHE A 41 13.82 15.85 10.44
CA PHE A 41 14.63 15.63 9.23
C PHE A 41 14.46 14.20 8.71
N ARG A 42 14.80 14.01 7.43
CA ARG A 42 14.87 12.70 6.77
C ARG A 42 16.31 12.40 6.39
N LEU A 43 16.68 11.13 6.44
CA LEU A 43 17.97 10.70 5.91
C LEU A 43 17.78 10.08 4.53
N LYS A 44 18.56 10.56 3.57
CA LYS A 44 18.69 9.94 2.25
C LYS A 44 19.95 9.08 2.26
N ALA A 45 19.78 7.77 2.21
CA ALA A 45 20.88 6.82 2.05
C ALA A 45 20.97 6.38 0.58
N VAL A 46 22.15 6.53 -0.01
CA VAL A 46 22.45 6.04 -1.37
C VAL A 46 23.35 4.82 -1.22
N ILE A 47 22.80 3.63 -1.46
CA ILE A 47 23.46 2.34 -1.20
C ILE A 47 23.69 1.65 -2.52
N GLY A 48 24.94 1.33 -2.86
CA GLY A 48 25.25 0.69 -4.13
C GLY A 48 26.54 -0.11 -4.11
N LEU A 49 26.88 -0.64 -5.27
CA LEU A 49 28.14 -1.36 -5.46
C LEU A 49 29.26 -0.37 -5.73
N SER A 50 30.33 -0.46 -4.93
CA SER A 50 31.55 0.28 -5.21
C SER A 50 32.50 -0.57 -6.06
N ALA A 51 33.22 0.07 -6.98
CA ALA A 51 34.36 -0.58 -7.62
C ALA A 51 35.36 -1.05 -6.56
N PRO A 52 35.91 -2.28 -6.67
CA PRO A 52 36.93 -2.74 -5.74
C PRO A 52 38.16 -1.84 -5.78
N ASN A 53 38.80 -1.64 -4.62
CA ASN A 53 40.04 -0.89 -4.53
C ASN A 53 41.16 -1.62 -5.29
N GLY A 54 41.49 -1.18 -6.51
CA GLY A 54 42.53 -1.78 -7.36
C GLY A 54 42.25 -1.65 -8.85
N ARG A 55 43.07 -2.31 -9.69
CA ARG A 55 42.74 -2.47 -11.12
C ARG A 55 41.53 -3.39 -11.23
N MET A 56 40.42 -2.92 -11.81
CA MET A 56 39.39 -3.84 -12.28
C MET A 56 40.04 -4.88 -13.20
N PRO A 57 39.65 -6.17 -13.09
CA PRO A 57 40.19 -7.21 -13.95
C PRO A 57 40.07 -6.77 -15.41
N ASP A 58 41.20 -6.73 -16.12
CA ASP A 58 41.19 -6.48 -17.56
C ASP A 58 40.52 -7.70 -18.19
N SER A 59 39.22 -7.61 -18.44
CA SER A 59 38.35 -8.56 -19.14
C SER A 59 38.74 -10.04 -18.98
N TYR A 60 37.90 -10.83 -18.28
CA TYR A 60 37.87 -12.26 -18.60
C TYR A 60 37.72 -12.34 -20.13
N GLN A 61 38.59 -13.07 -20.82
CA GLN A 61 38.65 -13.15 -22.30
C GLN A 61 37.32 -13.63 -22.94
N THR A 62 36.29 -13.87 -22.14
CA THR A 62 34.93 -14.31 -22.47
C THR A 62 33.83 -13.27 -22.17
N SER A 63 34.13 -12.11 -21.56
CA SER A 63 33.11 -11.10 -21.26
C SER A 63 32.95 -10.07 -22.39
N ASN A 64 31.74 -9.91 -22.91
CA ASN A 64 31.39 -8.93 -23.95
C ASN A 64 31.39 -7.47 -23.49
N TYR A 65 31.83 -7.17 -22.27
CA TYR A 65 31.75 -5.84 -21.66
C TYR A 65 33.12 -5.19 -21.51
N SER A 66 33.23 -3.91 -21.87
CA SER A 66 34.44 -3.12 -21.64
C SER A 66 34.60 -2.77 -20.16
N LYS A 67 35.83 -2.42 -19.76
CA LYS A 67 36.14 -1.98 -18.40
C LYS A 67 35.36 -0.73 -18.01
N GLU A 68 35.19 0.18 -18.96
CA GLU A 68 34.41 1.41 -18.81
C GLU A 68 32.92 1.08 -18.64
N GLN A 69 32.40 0.11 -19.39
CA GLN A 69 31.02 -0.35 -19.25
C GLN A 69 30.77 -1.00 -17.89
N LEU A 70 31.71 -1.79 -17.38
CA LEU A 70 31.60 -2.39 -16.06
C LEU A 70 31.66 -1.33 -14.95
N ALA A 71 32.57 -0.35 -15.08
CA ALA A 71 32.66 0.77 -14.15
C ALA A 71 31.42 1.68 -14.16
N ALA A 72 30.86 1.95 -15.34
CA ALA A 72 29.61 2.67 -15.47
C ALA A 72 28.46 1.90 -14.83
N THR A 73 28.36 0.59 -15.09
CA THR A 73 27.31 -0.29 -14.51
C THR A 73 27.40 -0.36 -12.99
N LEU A 74 28.61 -0.48 -12.42
CA LEU A 74 28.78 -0.47 -10.96
C LEU A 74 28.37 0.88 -10.36
N LYS A 75 28.74 2.00 -11.00
CA LYS A 75 28.33 3.34 -10.55
C LYS A 75 26.83 3.60 -10.68
N SER A 76 26.14 2.96 -11.62
CA SER A 76 24.68 3.07 -11.77
C SER A 76 23.90 2.03 -10.97
N SER A 77 24.59 1.05 -10.36
CA SER A 77 23.98 0.03 -9.51
C SER A 77 23.92 0.49 -8.06
N PHE A 78 22.92 1.32 -7.76
CA PHE A 78 22.61 1.76 -6.41
C PHE A 78 21.11 1.94 -6.21
N VAL A 79 20.68 1.94 -4.96
CA VAL A 79 19.31 2.23 -4.52
C VAL A 79 19.35 3.44 -3.61
N THR A 80 18.39 4.33 -3.79
CA THR A 80 18.15 5.44 -2.87
C THR A 80 17.06 5.05 -1.89
N LEU A 81 17.37 5.11 -0.59
CA LEU A 81 16.43 4.88 0.50
C LEU A 81 16.21 6.19 1.26
N ASN A 82 14.94 6.57 1.43
CA ASN A 82 14.56 7.65 2.33
C ASN A 82 14.12 7.07 3.66
N LEU A 83 14.75 7.53 4.74
CA LEU A 83 14.63 6.98 6.07
C LEU A 83 14.12 8.04 7.05
N THR A 84 13.16 7.66 7.90
CA THR A 84 12.77 8.44 9.07
C THR A 84 13.39 7.80 10.31
N PRO A 85 14.13 8.55 11.14
CA PRO A 85 14.63 8.03 12.41
C PRO A 85 13.47 7.79 13.39
N THR A 86 13.55 6.71 14.15
CA THR A 86 12.52 6.31 15.12
C THR A 86 13.00 6.55 16.55
N VAL A 87 13.23 5.49 17.31
CA VAL A 87 13.72 5.53 18.68
C VAL A 87 15.20 5.15 18.67
N HIS A 88 16.01 5.99 19.27
CA HIS A 88 17.41 5.71 19.53
C HIS A 88 17.56 5.05 20.90
N SER A 89 18.38 4.01 21.00
CA SER A 89 18.82 3.48 22.30
C SER A 89 20.25 3.89 22.59
N PHE A 90 20.47 4.34 23.82
CA PHE A 90 21.79 4.56 24.38
C PHE A 90 22.03 3.46 25.40
N ASP A 91 23.10 2.70 25.21
CA ASP A 91 23.56 1.72 26.19
C ASP A 91 25.01 2.03 26.58
N PHE A 92 25.37 1.69 27.81
CA PHE A 92 26.74 1.80 28.32
C PHE A 92 27.28 0.41 28.53
N ASP A 93 28.34 0.04 27.81
CA ASP A 93 28.99 -1.23 28.04
C ASP A 93 29.76 -1.25 29.37
N GLU A 94 30.17 -2.43 29.82
CA GLU A 94 30.91 -2.63 31.06
C GLU A 94 32.25 -1.87 31.10
N THR A 95 32.74 -1.39 29.95
CA THR A 95 33.97 -0.60 29.82
C THR A 95 33.71 0.92 29.77
N GLY A 96 32.45 1.35 29.90
CA GLY A 96 32.04 2.74 29.86
C GLY A 96 31.96 3.33 28.45
N ARG A 97 31.94 2.50 27.39
CA ARG A 97 31.69 2.96 26.02
C ARG A 97 30.18 3.09 25.81
N VAL A 98 29.79 4.09 25.04
CA VAL A 98 28.41 4.30 24.64
C VAL A 98 28.15 3.53 23.34
N VAL A 99 27.23 2.57 23.39
CA VAL A 99 26.64 1.96 22.19
C VAL A 99 25.41 2.79 21.84
N PHE A 100 25.38 3.27 20.60
CA PHE A 100 24.30 4.10 20.10
C PHE A 100 23.65 3.40 18.90
N ASP A 101 22.47 2.83 19.14
CA ASP A 101 21.69 2.19 18.09
C ASP A 101 20.67 3.17 17.54
N ILE A 102 20.79 3.43 16.23
CA ILE A 102 19.82 4.25 15.51
C ILE A 102 18.94 3.35 14.67
N ASN A 103 17.66 3.28 15.04
CA ASN A 103 16.66 2.58 14.26
C ASN A 103 16.00 3.53 13.25
N TYR A 104 15.96 3.10 12.00
CA TYR A 104 15.32 3.82 10.91
C TYR A 104 14.15 3.01 10.37
N LEU A 105 13.07 3.71 10.01
CA LEU A 105 11.99 3.17 9.17
C LEU A 105 12.06 3.79 7.79
N ALA A 106 11.52 3.10 6.79
CA ALA A 106 11.36 3.71 5.48
C ALA A 106 10.39 4.90 5.60
N TYR A 107 10.72 6.02 4.95
CA TYR A 107 9.90 7.23 4.98
C TYR A 107 8.43 6.95 4.63
N VAL A 108 8.21 6.08 3.64
CA VAL A 108 6.86 5.69 3.23
C VAL A 108 6.10 5.03 4.37
N GLU A 109 6.73 4.06 5.03
CA GLU A 109 6.09 3.29 6.11
C GLU A 109 5.71 4.18 7.28
N ASP A 110 6.55 5.14 7.64
CA ASP A 110 6.32 6.02 8.78
C ASP A 110 5.37 7.20 8.47
N PHE A 111 5.59 7.89 7.35
CA PHE A 111 4.84 9.10 7.02
C PHE A 111 3.43 8.81 6.54
N PHE A 112 3.22 7.70 5.81
CA PHE A 112 1.89 7.31 5.36
C PHE A 112 1.14 6.42 6.38
N ASP A 113 1.72 6.20 7.56
CA ASP A 113 1.01 5.64 8.73
C ASP A 113 0.21 6.70 9.51
N GLU A 114 0.30 7.98 9.10
CA GLU A 114 -0.43 9.07 9.76
C GLU A 114 -1.95 8.97 9.55
N ARG A 115 -2.71 9.54 10.50
CA ARG A 115 -4.20 9.53 10.51
C ARG A 115 -4.84 10.06 9.23
N ALA A 116 -4.16 10.97 8.53
CA ALA A 116 -4.62 11.57 7.28
C ALA A 116 -4.80 10.55 6.14
N TYR A 117 -4.13 9.39 6.23
CA TYR A 117 -4.16 8.35 5.20
C TYR A 117 -5.01 7.15 5.61
N SER A 118 -6.11 7.38 6.32
CA SER A 118 -6.94 6.28 6.78
C SER A 118 -7.67 5.60 5.63
N ILE A 119 -7.74 4.26 5.64
CA ILE A 119 -8.52 3.51 4.65
C ILE A 119 -10.03 3.73 4.77
N PHE A 120 -10.49 4.27 5.89
CA PHE A 120 -11.89 4.68 6.11
C PHE A 120 -12.12 6.16 5.76
N ALA A 121 -11.33 6.66 4.82
CA ALA A 121 -11.52 7.99 4.28
C ALA A 121 -12.90 8.10 3.63
N ASP A 122 -13.63 9.14 4.03
CA ASP A 122 -14.94 9.45 3.52
C ASP A 122 -14.81 10.25 2.21
N PRO A 123 -15.24 9.73 1.05
CA PRO A 123 -15.18 10.49 -0.20
C PRO A 123 -16.02 11.77 -0.17
N GLY A 124 -17.01 11.88 0.74
CA GLY A 124 -17.76 13.10 0.99
C GLY A 124 -17.09 14.08 1.95
N GLY A 125 -15.99 13.67 2.62
CA GLY A 125 -15.15 14.46 3.52
C GLY A 125 -15.78 14.96 4.82
N VAL A 126 -17.08 14.75 5.04
CA VAL A 126 -17.81 15.22 6.23
C VAL A 126 -17.28 14.54 7.50
N LEU A 127 -16.97 13.24 7.43
CA LEU A 127 -16.39 12.53 8.56
C LEU A 127 -14.97 13.05 8.86
N GLY A 128 -14.15 13.24 7.83
CA GLY A 128 -12.80 13.80 7.95
C GLY A 128 -12.77 15.19 8.60
N VAL A 129 -13.70 16.08 8.22
CA VAL A 129 -13.85 17.41 8.86
C VAL A 129 -14.22 17.25 10.33
N SER A 130 -15.22 16.41 10.63
CA SER A 130 -15.67 16.18 12.00
C SER A 130 -14.55 15.62 12.89
N ARG A 131 -13.75 14.67 12.38
CA ARG A 131 -12.56 14.13 13.04
C ARG A 131 -11.54 15.22 13.34
N THR A 132 -11.28 16.08 12.37
CA THR A 132 -10.30 17.17 12.51
C THR A 132 -10.74 18.22 13.53
N ILE A 133 -12.03 18.58 13.54
CA ILE A 133 -12.58 19.50 14.55
C ILE A 133 -12.41 18.91 15.96
N ARG A 134 -12.74 17.63 16.15
CA ARG A 134 -12.58 16.96 17.45
C ARG A 134 -11.11 16.95 17.90
N GLU A 135 -10.18 16.67 16.99
CA GLU A 135 -8.75 16.71 17.28
C GLU A 135 -8.32 18.08 17.80
N LEU A 136 -8.75 19.16 17.14
CA LEU A 136 -8.45 20.54 17.55
C LEU A 136 -9.10 20.89 18.90
N THR A 137 -10.33 20.45 19.14
CA THR A 137 -11.01 20.65 20.42
C THR A 137 -10.31 19.91 21.56
N VAL A 138 -9.92 18.64 21.37
CA VAL A 138 -9.14 17.90 22.38
C VAL A 138 -7.80 18.60 22.63
N LYS A 139 -7.12 19.07 21.58
CA LYS A 139 -5.84 19.76 21.71
C LYS A 139 -5.96 21.04 22.54
N LYS A 140 -7.03 21.81 22.33
CA LYS A 140 -7.33 23.00 23.14
C LYS A 140 -7.54 22.66 24.61
N HIS A 141 -8.44 21.71 24.93
CA HIS A 141 -8.69 21.33 26.33
C HIS A 141 -7.44 20.77 27.02
N ALA A 142 -6.61 20.01 26.28
CA ALA A 142 -5.34 19.50 26.78
C ALA A 142 -4.36 20.65 27.13
N ARG A 143 -4.32 21.70 26.31
CA ARG A 143 -3.48 22.88 26.54
C ARG A 143 -3.94 23.72 27.74
N ASN A 144 -5.26 23.85 27.90
CA ASN A 144 -5.85 24.62 29.00
C ASN A 144 -5.73 23.91 30.36
N CYS A 145 -5.21 22.68 30.40
CA CYS A 145 -5.17 21.84 31.59
C CYS A 145 -6.54 21.73 32.28
N GLU A 146 -7.63 21.84 31.50
CA GLU A 146 -8.97 21.58 32.02
C GLU A 146 -8.97 20.14 32.53
N GLY A 147 -9.42 19.96 33.78
CA GLY A 147 -9.12 18.78 34.61
C GLY A 147 -9.19 17.43 33.87
N THR A 148 -8.33 16.49 34.26
CA THR A 148 -8.20 15.16 33.65
C THR A 148 -9.54 14.46 33.42
N GLU A 149 -10.52 14.68 34.29
CA GLU A 149 -11.89 14.17 34.17
C GLU A 149 -12.58 14.63 32.87
N ARG A 150 -12.55 15.92 32.53
CA ARG A 150 -13.19 16.46 31.32
C ARG A 150 -12.58 15.90 30.04
N LEU A 151 -11.26 15.75 30.01
CA LEU A 151 -10.55 15.12 28.90
C LEU A 151 -10.87 13.62 28.79
N THR A 152 -11.03 12.93 29.92
CA THR A 152 -11.39 11.51 29.95
C THR A 152 -12.80 11.31 29.39
N ASP A 153 -13.75 12.15 29.79
CA ASP A 153 -15.12 12.14 29.29
C ASP A 153 -15.19 12.43 27.79
N LEU A 154 -14.49 13.48 27.32
CA LEU A 154 -14.38 13.82 25.90
C LEU A 154 -13.80 12.66 25.09
N ASN A 155 -12.75 12.02 25.60
CA ASN A 155 -12.12 10.88 24.93
C ASN A 155 -13.08 9.67 24.88
N ALA A 156 -13.85 9.41 25.93
CA ALA A 156 -14.83 8.32 25.96
C ALA A 156 -15.99 8.57 24.97
N GLU A 157 -16.51 9.79 24.91
CA GLU A 157 -17.53 10.20 23.94
C GLU A 157 -16.99 10.05 22.50
N TYR A 158 -15.79 10.57 22.25
CA TYR A 158 -15.17 10.54 20.93
C TYR A 158 -14.76 9.13 20.50
N ALA A 159 -14.40 8.24 21.43
CA ALA A 159 -14.16 6.83 21.13
C ALA A 159 -15.43 6.15 20.59
N THR A 160 -16.58 6.42 21.21
CA THR A 160 -17.88 5.88 20.76
C THR A 160 -18.23 6.39 19.35
N ILE A 161 -18.05 7.69 19.10
CA ILE A 161 -18.25 8.28 17.78
C ILE A 161 -17.27 7.70 16.75
N ALA A 162 -15.99 7.55 17.09
CA ALA A 162 -14.97 7.01 16.20
C ALA A 162 -15.29 5.58 15.75
N ARG A 163 -15.77 4.71 16.66
CA ARG A 163 -16.22 3.35 16.31
C ARG A 163 -17.36 3.37 15.29
N ARG A 164 -18.35 4.24 15.48
CA ARG A 164 -19.47 4.42 14.54
C ARG A 164 -18.99 4.95 13.19
N GLU A 165 -18.10 5.93 13.18
CA GLU A 165 -17.57 6.51 11.94
C GLU A 165 -16.76 5.52 11.11
N LYS A 166 -16.00 4.60 11.73
CA LYS A 166 -15.31 3.52 11.00
C LYS A 166 -16.30 2.66 10.20
N ARG A 167 -17.44 2.31 10.80
CA ARG A 167 -18.51 1.53 10.15
C ARG A 167 -19.13 2.31 8.99
N ILE A 168 -19.44 3.59 9.21
CA ILE A 168 -19.95 4.47 8.14
C ILE A 168 -18.92 4.60 7.00
N GLY A 169 -17.64 4.75 7.35
CA GLY A 169 -16.53 4.79 6.38
C GLY A 169 -16.46 3.51 5.55
N LEU A 170 -16.54 2.34 6.18
CA LEU A 170 -16.57 1.05 5.48
C LEU A 170 -17.80 0.92 4.57
N LYS A 171 -18.98 1.31 5.05
CA LYS A 171 -20.22 1.33 4.24
C LYS A 171 -20.07 2.23 3.01
N ARG A 172 -19.53 3.43 3.17
CA ARG A 172 -19.26 4.34 2.05
C ARG A 172 -18.22 3.77 1.09
N PHE A 173 -17.18 3.13 1.61
CA PHE A 173 -16.16 2.45 0.81
C PHE A 173 -16.75 1.34 -0.07
N LEU A 174 -17.53 0.43 0.50
CA LEU A 174 -18.20 -0.64 -0.25
C LEU A 174 -19.20 -0.10 -1.27
N ASN A 175 -19.91 0.98 -0.93
CA ASN A 175 -20.77 1.68 -1.88
C ASN A 175 -19.97 2.27 -3.05
N THR A 176 -18.80 2.85 -2.82
CA THR A 176 -17.94 3.34 -3.90
C THR A 176 -17.53 2.18 -4.82
N LEU A 177 -17.07 1.05 -4.27
CA LEU A 177 -16.74 -0.14 -5.06
C LEU A 177 -17.93 -0.65 -5.88
N SER A 178 -19.12 -0.69 -5.29
CA SER A 178 -20.33 -1.11 -5.99
C SER A 178 -20.75 -0.13 -7.09
N ASN A 179 -20.73 1.17 -6.81
CA ASN A 179 -21.14 2.22 -7.75
C ASN A 179 -20.17 2.34 -8.93
N ASP A 180 -18.87 2.13 -8.67
CA ASP A 180 -17.82 2.12 -9.69
C ASP A 180 -17.77 0.79 -10.46
N GLN A 181 -18.69 -0.14 -10.19
CA GLN A 181 -18.77 -1.46 -10.84
C GLN A 181 -17.45 -2.25 -10.69
N LYS A 182 -16.85 -2.19 -9.50
CA LYS A 182 -15.61 -2.89 -9.13
C LYS A 182 -15.86 -4.17 -8.31
N ILE A 183 -17.12 -4.57 -8.14
CA ILE A 183 -17.51 -5.83 -7.51
C ILE A 183 -17.99 -6.79 -8.60
N TYR A 184 -17.29 -7.91 -8.71
CA TYR A 184 -17.49 -8.94 -9.70
C TYR A 184 -18.14 -10.18 -9.10
N TYR A 185 -18.77 -10.97 -9.97
CA TYR A 185 -19.55 -12.13 -9.57
C TYR A 185 -19.16 -13.36 -10.37
N VAL A 186 -18.94 -14.45 -9.66
CA VAL A 186 -18.73 -15.77 -10.24
C VAL A 186 -19.78 -16.72 -9.71
N ASN A 187 -20.52 -17.37 -10.63
CA ASN A 187 -21.52 -18.36 -10.27
C ASN A 187 -20.87 -19.74 -10.17
N VAL A 188 -20.79 -20.30 -8.97
CA VAL A 188 -20.27 -21.65 -8.75
C VAL A 188 -21.37 -22.52 -8.15
N PRO A 189 -21.90 -23.51 -8.89
CA PRO A 189 -22.86 -24.46 -8.32
C PRO A 189 -22.31 -25.15 -7.07
N LEU A 190 -23.14 -25.37 -6.05
CA LEU A 190 -22.67 -25.94 -4.77
C LEU A 190 -21.97 -27.29 -4.92
N SER A 191 -22.49 -28.13 -5.82
CA SER A 191 -21.91 -29.44 -6.13
C SER A 191 -20.49 -29.31 -6.67
N LYS A 192 -20.28 -28.34 -7.57
CA LYS A 192 -18.99 -28.00 -8.19
C LYS A 192 -18.01 -27.41 -7.18
N ALA A 193 -18.48 -26.52 -6.30
CA ALA A 193 -17.66 -25.97 -5.22
C ALA A 193 -17.18 -27.06 -4.24
N ARG A 194 -18.04 -28.00 -3.85
CA ARG A 194 -17.66 -29.13 -2.97
C ARG A 194 -16.61 -30.03 -3.62
N SER A 195 -16.80 -30.35 -4.90
CA SER A 195 -15.81 -31.13 -5.66
C SER A 195 -14.47 -30.40 -5.77
N PHE A 196 -14.47 -29.09 -6.03
CA PHE A 196 -13.26 -28.28 -6.06
C PHE A 196 -12.52 -28.28 -4.72
N VAL A 197 -13.22 -28.09 -3.59
CA VAL A 197 -12.59 -28.16 -2.25
C VAL A 197 -11.99 -29.54 -1.99
N SER A 198 -12.63 -30.62 -2.45
CA SER A 198 -12.12 -31.99 -2.25
C SER A 198 -10.94 -32.35 -3.14
N LEU A 199 -10.85 -31.81 -4.35
CA LEU A 199 -9.78 -32.13 -5.32
C LEU A 199 -8.64 -31.10 -5.30
N GLY A 200 -8.90 -29.92 -4.71
CA GLY A 200 -7.98 -28.80 -4.69
C GLY A 200 -7.58 -28.33 -6.09
N PRO A 201 -6.36 -27.78 -6.25
CA PRO A 201 -5.86 -27.26 -7.53
C PRO A 201 -5.55 -28.36 -8.55
N TYR A 202 -5.70 -29.63 -8.18
CA TYR A 202 -5.58 -30.78 -9.08
C TYR A 202 -6.91 -31.15 -9.76
N GLY A 203 -8.02 -30.53 -9.34
CA GLY A 203 -9.30 -30.67 -10.02
C GLY A 203 -9.24 -30.10 -11.44
N ASN A 204 -9.91 -30.76 -12.39
CA ASN A 204 -10.02 -30.25 -13.75
C ASN A 204 -10.90 -29.00 -13.79
N TYR A 205 -10.29 -27.82 -13.88
CA TYR A 205 -10.97 -26.52 -13.90
C TYR A 205 -12.04 -26.38 -15.00
N ASP A 206 -11.86 -27.06 -16.13
CA ASP A 206 -12.81 -27.03 -17.25
C ASP A 206 -14.16 -27.68 -16.90
N ASP A 207 -14.18 -28.56 -15.90
CA ASP A 207 -15.43 -29.15 -15.41
C ASP A 207 -16.22 -28.20 -14.49
N TYR A 208 -15.60 -27.10 -14.05
CA TYR A 208 -16.14 -26.14 -13.09
C TYR A 208 -16.46 -24.77 -13.70
N ILE A 209 -15.87 -24.47 -14.86
CA ILE A 209 -15.98 -23.18 -15.53
C ILE A 209 -16.74 -23.37 -16.85
N ASP A 210 -17.93 -22.77 -16.95
CA ASP A 210 -18.66 -22.71 -18.21
C ASP A 210 -18.04 -21.63 -19.12
N HIS A 211 -17.08 -22.06 -19.94
CA HIS A 211 -16.40 -21.22 -20.93
C HIS A 211 -17.33 -20.73 -22.06
N GLN A 212 -18.58 -21.21 -22.16
CA GLN A 212 -19.52 -20.86 -23.23
C GLN A 212 -20.48 -19.73 -22.89
N SER A 213 -20.51 -19.25 -21.64
CA SER A 213 -21.28 -18.05 -21.28
C SER A 213 -20.44 -16.78 -21.53
N ASP A 214 -21.05 -15.72 -22.10
CA ASP A 214 -20.45 -14.43 -22.48
C ASP A 214 -19.83 -13.63 -21.29
N SER A 215 -18.82 -14.22 -20.64
CA SER A 215 -18.17 -13.86 -19.36
C SER A 215 -18.73 -14.61 -18.13
N PHE A 216 -18.00 -15.66 -17.73
CA PHE A 216 -18.10 -16.35 -16.45
C PHE A 216 -18.09 -15.39 -15.25
N ILE A 217 -17.34 -14.29 -15.38
CA ILE A 217 -17.30 -13.19 -14.44
C ILE A 217 -18.32 -12.14 -14.89
N LYS A 218 -19.37 -11.91 -14.10
CA LYS A 218 -20.38 -10.89 -14.40
C LYS A 218 -20.14 -9.63 -13.56
N ASN A 219 -20.37 -8.47 -14.18
CA ASN A 219 -20.32 -7.15 -13.53
C ASN A 219 -21.71 -6.45 -13.53
N ALA A 220 -22.78 -7.16 -13.88
CA ALA A 220 -24.08 -6.52 -14.11
C ALA A 220 -24.76 -6.08 -12.79
N SER A 221 -25.28 -4.85 -12.80
CA SER A 221 -25.55 -3.95 -11.67
C SER A 221 -26.47 -4.47 -10.56
N ASP A 222 -27.43 -5.34 -10.86
CA ASP A 222 -28.51 -5.59 -9.91
C ASP A 222 -28.05 -6.50 -8.76
N GLN A 223 -27.17 -7.46 -9.03
CA GLN A 223 -26.56 -8.30 -7.99
C GLN A 223 -25.45 -7.57 -7.23
N ALA A 224 -24.71 -6.68 -7.92
CA ALA A 224 -23.73 -5.78 -7.32
C ALA A 224 -24.37 -4.96 -6.21
N THR A 225 -25.42 -4.24 -6.58
CA THR A 225 -26.19 -3.40 -5.66
C THR A 225 -26.89 -4.22 -4.58
N GLN A 226 -27.46 -5.39 -4.90
CA GLN A 226 -28.12 -6.22 -3.89
C GLN A 226 -27.14 -6.76 -2.85
N THR A 227 -26.01 -7.33 -3.26
CA THR A 227 -24.99 -7.84 -2.33
C THR A 227 -24.40 -6.73 -1.49
N ALA A 228 -24.12 -5.57 -2.09
CA ALA A 228 -23.67 -4.40 -1.36
C ALA A 228 -24.72 -3.97 -0.32
N ASN A 229 -25.99 -3.92 -0.70
CA ASN A 229 -27.09 -3.62 0.22
C ASN A 229 -27.22 -4.65 1.34
N ASP A 230 -27.00 -5.94 1.07
CA ASP A 230 -27.07 -7.00 2.08
C ASP A 230 -25.91 -6.87 3.10
N VAL A 231 -24.69 -6.60 2.61
CA VAL A 231 -23.53 -6.31 3.47
C VAL A 231 -23.81 -5.07 4.32
N ILE A 232 -24.41 -4.05 3.71
CA ILE A 232 -24.76 -2.80 4.37
C ILE A 232 -25.82 -3.01 5.44
N GLN A 233 -26.88 -3.76 5.13
CA GLN A 233 -27.93 -4.10 6.10
C GLN A 233 -27.38 -4.93 7.25
N ALA A 234 -26.40 -5.80 6.99
CA ALA A 234 -25.72 -6.56 8.02
C ALA A 234 -24.90 -5.66 8.96
N LEU A 235 -24.15 -4.71 8.37
CA LEU A 235 -23.42 -3.71 9.13
C LEU A 235 -24.37 -2.80 9.94
N ASP A 236 -25.57 -2.50 9.41
CA ASP A 236 -26.59 -1.70 10.10
C ASP A 236 -27.29 -2.51 11.23
N LYS A 237 -27.49 -3.83 11.08
CA LYS A 237 -28.04 -4.69 12.15
C LYS A 237 -27.06 -4.88 13.30
N TYR A 238 -25.78 -4.96 12.98
CA TYR A 238 -24.68 -4.94 13.95
C TYR A 238 -24.65 -3.64 14.79
N ASP A 239 -25.37 -2.59 14.39
CA ASP A 239 -25.44 -1.30 15.09
C ASP A 239 -26.34 -1.31 16.35
N ILE A 240 -27.20 -2.33 16.53
CA ILE A 240 -28.34 -2.24 17.48
C ILE A 240 -28.17 -3.07 18.76
N SER A 241 -27.41 -4.17 18.77
CA SER A 241 -27.54 -5.18 19.83
C SER A 241 -26.51 -5.10 20.97
N ASN A 242 -25.25 -4.69 20.73
CA ASN A 242 -24.29 -4.36 21.80
C ASN A 242 -22.96 -3.89 21.19
N PRO A 243 -22.36 -2.77 21.64
CA PRO A 243 -21.01 -2.37 21.23
C PRO A 243 -19.92 -3.35 21.70
N ASP A 244 -20.23 -4.25 22.63
CA ASP A 244 -19.31 -5.21 23.27
C ASP A 244 -19.47 -6.67 22.82
N ASP A 245 -20.42 -6.99 21.92
CA ASP A 245 -20.65 -8.38 21.47
C ASP A 245 -20.04 -8.61 20.07
N PRO A 246 -18.94 -9.39 19.94
CA PRO A 246 -18.24 -9.65 18.69
C PRO A 246 -18.92 -10.77 17.90
N ASN A 247 -20.25 -10.75 17.77
CA ASN A 247 -20.97 -11.82 17.09
C ASN A 247 -20.90 -11.66 15.56
N LEU A 248 -19.72 -11.97 15.03
CA LEU A 248 -19.34 -12.14 13.62
C LEU A 248 -20.32 -13.03 12.84
N ASN A 249 -21.14 -13.81 13.54
CA ASN A 249 -22.14 -14.73 13.00
C ASN A 249 -23.28 -14.03 12.24
N GLU A 250 -23.67 -12.82 12.64
CA GLU A 250 -24.77 -12.10 11.97
C GLU A 250 -24.32 -11.49 10.62
N LEU A 251 -23.09 -10.94 10.58
CA LEU A 251 -22.42 -10.54 9.33
C LEU A 251 -22.16 -11.74 8.42
N LYS A 252 -21.79 -12.90 8.99
CA LYS A 252 -21.61 -14.14 8.22
C LYS A 252 -22.91 -14.65 7.63
N ALA A 253 -24.02 -14.55 8.35
CA ALA A 253 -25.33 -15.04 7.93
C ALA A 253 -25.95 -14.19 6.81
N SER A 254 -25.77 -12.87 6.84
CA SER A 254 -26.24 -11.96 5.78
C SER A 254 -25.49 -12.11 4.46
N LEU A 255 -24.26 -12.64 4.49
CA LEU A 255 -23.39 -12.83 3.33
C LEU A 255 -23.53 -14.21 2.68
N VAL A 256 -24.39 -15.09 3.21
CA VAL A 256 -24.75 -16.38 2.59
C VAL A 256 -25.96 -16.13 1.68
N GLY A 257 -25.73 -16.26 0.37
CA GLY A 257 -26.59 -15.74 -0.70
C GLY A 257 -28.07 -16.10 -0.67
N ILE A 258 -28.85 -15.19 -1.27
CA ILE A 258 -30.33 -15.12 -1.35
C ILE A 258 -30.95 -16.16 -2.31
N ASN A 259 -30.17 -17.10 -2.86
CA ASN A 259 -30.72 -18.15 -3.71
C ASN A 259 -30.03 -19.52 -3.50
N PRO A 260 -30.73 -20.55 -2.97
CA PRO A 260 -30.13 -21.87 -2.72
C PRO A 260 -29.67 -22.60 -3.99
N ASP A 261 -30.17 -22.21 -5.16
CA ASP A 261 -29.85 -22.85 -6.44
C ASP A 261 -28.71 -22.16 -7.22
N LYS A 262 -28.29 -20.95 -6.79
CA LYS A 262 -27.18 -20.22 -7.41
C LYS A 262 -26.29 -19.57 -6.35
N ASN A 263 -25.14 -20.18 -6.09
CA ASN A 263 -24.14 -19.59 -5.21
C ASN A 263 -23.24 -18.66 -6.02
N TYR A 264 -23.55 -17.37 -5.93
CA TYR A 264 -22.68 -16.33 -6.45
C TYR A 264 -21.61 -16.00 -5.43
N VAL A 265 -20.35 -16.07 -5.84
CA VAL A 265 -19.21 -15.57 -5.09
C VAL A 265 -18.93 -14.15 -5.58
N SER A 266 -19.20 -13.17 -4.72
CA SER A 266 -18.86 -11.76 -4.96
C SER A 266 -17.42 -11.48 -4.56
N PHE A 267 -16.65 -10.82 -5.42
CA PHE A 267 -15.26 -10.47 -5.16
C PHE A 267 -14.87 -9.15 -5.81
N PHE A 268 -13.74 -8.58 -5.42
CA PHE A 268 -13.08 -7.49 -6.13
C PHE A 268 -11.60 -7.83 -6.30
N TYR A 269 -10.94 -7.17 -7.25
CA TYR A 269 -9.50 -7.30 -7.43
C TYR A 269 -8.74 -6.43 -6.43
N ILE A 270 -7.55 -6.88 -6.00
CA ILE A 270 -6.70 -6.10 -5.08
C ILE A 270 -6.37 -4.73 -5.67
N SER A 271 -6.14 -4.64 -6.98
CA SER A 271 -5.89 -3.34 -7.63
C SER A 271 -7.07 -2.38 -7.44
N ASP A 272 -8.29 -2.88 -7.60
CA ASP A 272 -9.51 -2.07 -7.53
C ASP A 272 -9.79 -1.62 -6.10
N LEU A 273 -9.49 -2.48 -5.11
CA LEU A 273 -9.54 -2.18 -3.69
C LEU A 273 -8.59 -1.04 -3.32
N ILE A 274 -7.31 -1.17 -3.66
CA ILE A 274 -6.27 -0.19 -3.30
C ILE A 274 -6.52 1.14 -4.01
N ASP A 275 -6.85 1.10 -5.31
CA ASP A 275 -7.19 2.29 -6.09
C ASP A 275 -8.36 3.07 -5.47
N THR A 276 -9.43 2.35 -5.10
CA THR A 276 -10.61 2.99 -4.47
C THR A 276 -10.29 3.60 -3.11
N ILE A 277 -9.45 2.95 -2.29
CA ILE A 277 -8.97 3.51 -1.03
C ILE A 277 -8.18 4.79 -1.28
N MET A 278 -7.23 4.76 -2.23
CA MET A 278 -6.38 5.92 -2.53
C MET A 278 -7.19 7.11 -3.06
N VAL A 279 -8.16 6.85 -3.95
CA VAL A 279 -9.08 7.87 -4.46
C VAL A 279 -9.93 8.48 -3.34
N ASN A 280 -10.44 7.66 -2.41
CA ASN A 280 -11.22 8.16 -1.28
C ASN A 280 -10.38 9.02 -0.34
N ILE A 281 -9.14 8.63 -0.06
CA ILE A 281 -8.18 9.42 0.74
C ILE A 281 -7.94 10.78 0.10
N GLU A 282 -7.68 10.82 -1.22
CA GLU A 282 -7.45 12.09 -1.94
C GLU A 282 -8.68 13.02 -1.91
N LYS A 283 -9.89 12.46 -2.12
CA LYS A 283 -11.16 13.18 -2.07
C LYS A 283 -11.42 13.75 -0.67
N GLU A 284 -11.24 12.94 0.37
CA GLU A 284 -11.41 13.37 1.76
C GLU A 284 -10.45 14.52 2.10
N MET A 285 -9.15 14.37 1.82
CA MET A 285 -8.15 15.40 2.11
C MET A 285 -8.48 16.73 1.39
N SER A 286 -8.86 16.66 0.12
CA SER A 286 -9.23 17.86 -0.66
C SER A 286 -10.47 18.56 -0.09
N TYR A 287 -11.45 17.77 0.38
CA TYR A 287 -12.65 18.30 1.02
C TYR A 287 -12.35 18.95 2.36
N ILE A 288 -11.54 18.32 3.22
CA ILE A 288 -11.16 18.87 4.53
C ILE A 288 -10.42 20.20 4.32
N GLU A 289 -9.43 20.24 3.43
CA GLU A 289 -8.65 21.45 3.15
C GLU A 289 -9.56 22.65 2.78
N THR A 290 -10.61 22.39 2.01
CA THR A 290 -11.53 23.43 1.52
C THR A 290 -12.57 23.84 2.56
N ASN A 291 -13.09 22.90 3.36
CA ASN A 291 -14.28 23.11 4.20
C ASN A 291 -13.98 23.22 5.70
N LEU A 292 -12.76 22.92 6.16
CA LEU A 292 -12.44 22.91 7.59
C LEU A 292 -12.61 24.30 8.22
N ALA A 293 -12.09 25.35 7.57
CA ALA A 293 -12.11 26.71 8.11
C ALA A 293 -13.52 27.29 8.26
N SER A 294 -14.45 26.94 7.37
CA SER A 294 -15.86 27.34 7.47
C SER A 294 -16.61 26.47 8.49
N SER A 295 -16.35 25.17 8.53
CA SER A 295 -17.06 24.21 9.39
C SER A 295 -16.72 24.34 10.86
N ILE A 296 -15.54 24.90 11.18
CA ILE A 296 -15.08 25.09 12.56
C ILE A 296 -15.56 26.42 13.19
N GLN A 297 -16.21 27.30 12.41
CA GLN A 297 -16.71 28.58 12.92
C GLN A 297 -17.69 28.37 14.09
N GLY A 298 -17.46 29.09 15.20
CA GLY A 298 -18.27 28.97 16.41
C GLY A 298 -18.02 27.69 17.22
N LYS A 299 -17.01 26.90 16.88
CA LYS A 299 -16.53 25.78 17.70
C LYS A 299 -15.41 26.21 18.63
N ASP A 300 -15.13 25.36 19.61
CA ASP A 300 -14.07 25.60 20.59
C ASP A 300 -12.73 25.08 20.06
N TYR A 301 -11.86 26.00 19.62
CA TYR A 301 -10.53 25.71 19.07
C TYR A 301 -9.58 26.91 19.22
N GLU A 302 -8.28 26.68 19.00
CA GLU A 302 -7.24 27.72 18.94
C GLU A 302 -6.89 28.05 17.48
N ALA A 303 -6.83 29.35 17.14
CA ALA A 303 -6.64 29.81 15.76
C ALA A 303 -5.28 29.39 15.16
N ASP A 304 -4.24 29.35 15.99
CA ASP A 304 -2.90 28.91 15.58
C ASP A 304 -2.88 27.42 15.23
N ASP A 305 -3.57 26.58 16.01
CA ASP A 305 -3.67 25.14 15.76
C ASP A 305 -4.41 24.84 14.45
N LEU A 306 -5.46 25.63 14.14
CA LEU A 306 -6.14 25.52 12.85
C LEU A 306 -5.19 25.84 11.68
N SER A 307 -4.39 26.90 11.81
CA SER A 307 -3.45 27.33 10.78
C SER A 307 -2.37 26.27 10.54
N ILE A 308 -1.82 25.69 11.61
CA ILE A 308 -0.87 24.58 11.55
C ILE A 308 -1.51 23.35 10.90
N LYS A 309 -2.75 23.01 11.29
CA LYS A 309 -3.44 21.84 10.73
C LYS A 309 -3.71 21.98 9.24
N LEU A 310 -4.08 23.18 8.76
CA LEU A 310 -4.24 23.46 7.35
C LEU A 310 -2.92 23.35 6.56
N ALA A 311 -1.81 23.79 7.16
CA ALA A 311 -0.48 23.61 6.58
C ALA A 311 -0.09 22.12 6.51
N ASP A 312 -0.36 21.35 7.57
CA ASP A 312 -0.13 19.91 7.61
C ASP A 312 -0.98 19.17 6.56
N LEU A 313 -2.27 19.52 6.38
CA LEU A 313 -3.13 18.95 5.34
C LEU A 313 -2.59 19.19 3.93
N LYS A 314 -2.11 20.41 3.64
CA LYS A 314 -1.45 20.73 2.35
C LYS A 314 -0.20 19.90 2.14
N LYS A 315 0.61 19.75 3.19
CA LYS A 315 1.81 18.90 3.17
C LYS A 315 1.42 17.43 2.92
N TYR A 316 0.40 16.92 3.60
CA TYR A 316 -0.06 15.54 3.41
C TYR A 316 -0.54 15.30 1.98
N ARG A 317 -1.41 16.17 1.46
CA ARG A 317 -1.88 16.11 0.07
C ARG A 317 -0.74 16.11 -0.95
N THR A 318 0.22 17.02 -0.78
CA THR A 318 1.38 17.14 -1.67
C THR A 318 2.26 15.89 -1.65
N ASN A 319 2.43 15.27 -0.48
CA ASN A 319 3.20 14.02 -0.37
C ASN A 319 2.40 12.82 -0.88
N PHE A 320 1.07 12.80 -0.69
CA PHE A 320 0.20 11.75 -1.20
C PHE A 320 0.22 11.66 -2.73
N SER A 321 0.23 12.80 -3.42
CA SER A 321 0.38 12.81 -4.89
C SER A 321 1.70 12.20 -5.39
N LYS A 322 2.68 12.02 -4.49
CA LYS A 322 3.99 11.41 -4.76
C LYS A 322 4.08 9.95 -4.34
N LEU A 323 3.03 9.36 -3.74
CA LEU A 323 3.00 7.95 -3.37
C LEU A 323 2.48 7.10 -4.54
N ARG A 324 3.12 5.96 -4.78
CA ARG A 324 2.70 4.92 -5.71
C ARG A 324 2.72 3.59 -4.99
N VAL A 325 1.67 2.79 -5.14
CA VAL A 325 1.66 1.39 -4.70
C VAL A 325 1.89 0.54 -5.95
N LEU A 326 3.00 -0.20 -5.98
CA LEU A 326 3.37 -1.05 -7.11
C LEU A 326 3.11 -2.51 -6.76
N LEU A 327 2.17 -3.11 -7.48
CA LEU A 327 1.82 -4.51 -7.34
C LEU A 327 2.61 -5.31 -8.37
N GLY A 328 3.56 -6.09 -7.88
CA GLY A 328 4.45 -6.93 -8.66
C GLY A 328 3.85 -8.31 -8.97
N PRO A 329 4.67 -9.19 -9.58
CA PRO A 329 4.25 -10.53 -9.91
C PRO A 329 4.13 -11.42 -8.67
N VAL A 330 3.32 -12.46 -8.80
CA VAL A 330 3.14 -13.59 -7.90
C VAL A 330 3.35 -14.84 -8.73
N GLU A 331 4.20 -15.72 -8.23
CA GLU A 331 4.48 -17.02 -8.83
C GLU A 331 3.53 -18.08 -8.27
N PHE A 332 2.73 -18.67 -9.16
CA PHE A 332 1.92 -19.86 -8.89
C PHE A 332 2.57 -21.08 -9.54
N ALA A 333 2.67 -22.17 -8.80
CA ALA A 333 3.28 -23.40 -9.28
C ALA A 333 2.24 -24.53 -9.26
N GLN A 334 1.86 -25.00 -10.45
CA GLN A 334 0.99 -26.16 -10.59
C GLN A 334 1.85 -27.43 -10.66
N PRO A 335 1.68 -28.39 -9.73
CA PRO A 335 2.41 -29.65 -9.80
C PRO A 335 1.81 -30.55 -10.87
N HIS A 336 2.64 -31.02 -11.79
CA HIS A 336 2.32 -32.00 -12.80
C HIS A 336 3.12 -33.28 -12.54
N ARG A 337 2.45 -34.35 -12.09
CA ARG A 337 3.05 -35.67 -11.94
C ARG A 337 3.14 -36.37 -13.28
N TYR A 338 4.32 -36.86 -13.63
CA TYR A 338 4.56 -37.63 -14.83
C TYR A 338 5.40 -38.87 -14.52
N GLU A 339 5.12 -39.94 -15.25
CA GLU A 339 5.83 -41.21 -15.11
C GLU A 339 7.11 -41.18 -15.95
N ILE A 340 8.22 -41.60 -15.35
CA ILE A 340 9.45 -41.89 -16.07
C ILE A 340 9.83 -43.34 -15.83
N THR A 341 10.39 -44.01 -16.84
CA THR A 341 11.02 -45.32 -16.64
C THR A 341 12.50 -45.09 -16.35
N ASN A 342 12.98 -45.57 -15.21
CA ASN A 342 14.41 -45.49 -14.87
C ASN A 342 15.25 -46.47 -15.74
N GLU A 343 16.57 -46.39 -15.63
CA GLU A 343 17.49 -47.27 -16.39
C GLU A 343 17.30 -48.77 -16.07
N ALA A 344 16.68 -49.09 -14.93
CA ALA A 344 16.37 -50.45 -14.50
C ALA A 344 15.00 -50.97 -14.99
N GLY A 345 14.22 -50.15 -15.71
CA GLY A 345 12.88 -50.51 -16.20
C GLY A 345 11.75 -50.30 -15.20
N GLU A 346 12.02 -49.66 -14.05
CA GLU A 346 11.01 -49.37 -13.02
C GLU A 346 10.34 -48.02 -13.28
N ILE A 347 9.05 -47.93 -12.94
CA ILE A 347 8.27 -46.68 -13.05
C ILE A 347 8.59 -45.80 -11.84
N GLU A 348 9.20 -44.65 -12.10
CA GLU A 348 9.44 -43.58 -11.14
C GLU A 348 8.49 -42.41 -11.44
N TYR A 349 7.76 -41.93 -10.42
CA TYR A 349 6.92 -40.75 -10.56
C TYR A 349 7.75 -39.50 -10.26
N LYS A 350 7.88 -38.62 -11.25
CA LYS A 350 8.49 -37.30 -11.07
C LYS A 350 7.43 -36.21 -11.07
N THR A 351 7.71 -35.14 -10.35
CA THR A 351 6.85 -33.96 -10.31
C THR A 351 7.57 -32.82 -11.03
N ARG A 352 6.97 -32.32 -12.10
CA ARG A 352 7.35 -31.06 -12.72
C ARG A 352 6.41 -29.98 -12.19
N TYR A 353 6.88 -28.74 -12.13
CA TYR A 353 6.02 -27.60 -11.84
C TYR A 353 5.84 -26.77 -13.10
N ASP A 354 4.59 -26.52 -13.47
CA ASP A 354 4.25 -25.49 -14.44
C ASP A 354 4.07 -24.17 -13.68
N LEU A 355 4.75 -23.12 -14.17
CA LEU A 355 4.83 -21.84 -13.47
C LEU A 355 3.96 -20.82 -14.19
N ASP A 356 3.03 -20.25 -13.45
CA ASP A 356 2.21 -19.13 -13.88
C ASP A 356 2.57 -17.87 -13.08
N PHE A 357 2.81 -16.78 -13.80
CA PHE A 357 3.06 -15.48 -13.20
C PHE A 357 1.83 -14.60 -13.38
N VAL A 358 1.23 -14.16 -12.27
CA VAL A 358 0.13 -13.19 -12.29
C VAL A 358 0.50 -11.94 -11.51
N ASN A 359 -0.21 -10.84 -11.74
CA ASN A 359 0.00 -9.63 -10.95
C ASN A 359 -0.73 -9.73 -9.59
N PHE A 360 -0.15 -9.21 -8.52
CA PHE A 360 -0.83 -9.12 -7.21
C PHE A 360 -2.18 -8.39 -7.31
N GLY A 361 -2.26 -7.36 -8.14
CA GLY A 361 -3.48 -6.61 -8.40
C GLY A 361 -4.61 -7.45 -8.98
N ASP A 362 -4.30 -8.55 -9.67
CA ASP A 362 -5.27 -9.45 -10.30
C ASP A 362 -5.73 -10.58 -9.38
N ILE A 363 -5.27 -10.62 -8.12
CA ILE A 363 -5.79 -11.58 -7.15
C ILE A 363 -7.21 -11.14 -6.73
N PRO A 364 -8.22 -12.02 -6.86
CA PRO A 364 -9.56 -11.75 -6.40
C PRO A 364 -9.67 -11.96 -4.88
N ILE A 365 -10.35 -11.06 -4.19
CA ILE A 365 -10.72 -11.21 -2.78
C ILE A 365 -12.23 -11.21 -2.65
N SER A 366 -12.77 -12.28 -2.05
CA SER A 366 -14.18 -12.35 -1.69
C SER A 366 -14.57 -11.18 -0.79
N VAL A 367 -15.66 -10.48 -1.13
CA VAL A 367 -16.21 -9.37 -0.34
C VAL A 367 -16.45 -9.80 1.10
N ARG A 368 -16.95 -11.04 1.28
CA ARG A 368 -17.18 -11.62 2.59
C ARG A 368 -15.90 -11.83 3.37
N TYR A 369 -14.90 -12.45 2.73
CA TYR A 369 -13.63 -12.73 3.40
C TYR A 369 -12.91 -11.44 3.80
N PHE A 370 -13.01 -10.40 2.96
CA PHE A 370 -12.49 -9.08 3.29
C PHE A 370 -13.22 -8.43 4.47
N ALA A 371 -14.55 -8.53 4.53
CA ALA A 371 -15.32 -8.01 5.65
C ALA A 371 -14.92 -8.70 6.97
N GLU A 372 -14.75 -10.04 6.96
CA GLU A 372 -14.26 -10.80 8.11
C GLU A 372 -12.84 -10.35 8.52
N PHE A 373 -11.94 -10.18 7.55
CA PHE A 373 -10.59 -9.67 7.81
C PHE A 373 -10.58 -8.28 8.47
N LEU A 374 -11.42 -7.35 8.01
CA LEU A 374 -11.52 -6.02 8.60
C LEU A 374 -12.14 -6.06 10.00
N SER A 375 -13.16 -6.89 10.23
CA SER A 375 -13.72 -7.15 11.57
C SER A 375 -12.61 -7.55 12.55
N ASP A 376 -11.79 -8.53 12.17
CA ASP A 376 -10.73 -9.04 13.03
C ASP A 376 -9.60 -8.04 13.28
N ARG A 377 -9.22 -7.23 12.28
CA ARG A 377 -8.06 -6.34 12.37
C ARG A 377 -8.37 -4.94 12.89
N VAL A 378 -9.55 -4.42 12.58
CA VAL A 378 -9.88 -3.00 12.80
C VAL A 378 -10.91 -2.81 13.90
N PHE A 379 -11.93 -3.66 13.93
CA PHE A 379 -13.05 -3.48 14.85
C PHE A 379 -12.77 -4.11 16.22
N ASN A 380 -11.93 -5.14 16.27
CA ASN A 380 -11.48 -5.77 17.53
C ASN A 380 -10.32 -5.03 18.21
N LYS A 381 -9.80 -3.94 17.63
CA LYS A 381 -8.73 -3.12 18.21
C LYS A 381 -9.23 -1.71 18.51
N ASP A 382 -8.90 -1.18 19.69
CA ASP A 382 -9.20 0.20 20.12
C ASP A 382 -8.36 1.27 19.40
N GLU A 383 -7.74 0.94 18.26
CA GLU A 383 -6.91 1.88 17.53
C GLU A 383 -7.78 2.92 16.80
N PRO A 384 -7.54 4.23 16.95
CA PRO A 384 -8.47 5.25 16.46
C PRO A 384 -8.50 5.39 14.93
N HIS A 385 -7.49 4.86 14.23
CA HIS A 385 -7.38 4.93 12.78
C HIS A 385 -6.67 3.69 12.24
N TYR A 386 -6.87 3.43 10.95
CA TYR A 386 -6.18 2.37 10.22
C TYR A 386 -5.63 2.97 8.94
N SER A 387 -4.32 3.17 8.91
CA SER A 387 -3.60 3.86 7.85
C SER A 387 -3.42 2.99 6.61
N LEU A 388 -3.12 3.62 5.47
CA LEU A 388 -2.89 2.93 4.21
C LEU A 388 -1.70 1.96 4.29
N THR A 389 -0.56 2.38 4.84
CA THR A 389 0.64 1.53 4.91
C THR A 389 0.42 0.31 5.79
N ARG A 390 -0.21 0.51 6.95
CA ARG A 390 -0.55 -0.58 7.85
C ARG A 390 -1.56 -1.55 7.24
N PHE A 391 -2.58 -1.02 6.57
CA PHE A 391 -3.53 -1.83 5.83
C PHE A 391 -2.85 -2.67 4.75
N LEU A 392 -1.97 -2.08 3.94
CA LEU A 392 -1.25 -2.81 2.90
C LEU A 392 -0.37 -3.91 3.50
N ASN A 393 0.33 -3.62 4.60
CA ASN A 393 1.14 -4.61 5.32
C ASN A 393 0.28 -5.76 5.83
N ASP A 394 -0.85 -5.47 6.47
CA ASP A 394 -1.75 -6.50 6.99
C ASP A 394 -2.42 -7.29 5.84
N LEU A 395 -2.79 -6.62 4.76
CA LEU A 395 -3.38 -7.24 3.59
C LEU A 395 -2.40 -8.24 2.98
N PHE A 396 -1.19 -7.81 2.63
CA PHE A 396 -0.24 -8.67 1.94
C PHE A 396 0.42 -9.70 2.85
N ASN A 397 0.88 -9.30 4.03
CA ASN A 397 1.62 -10.20 4.93
C ASN A 397 0.73 -11.08 5.80
N ASN A 398 -0.54 -10.72 6.02
CA ASN A 398 -1.45 -11.57 6.80
C ASN A 398 -2.52 -12.20 5.92
N LEU A 399 -3.27 -11.44 5.13
CA LEU A 399 -4.39 -12.00 4.37
C LEU A 399 -3.89 -12.84 3.19
N ILE A 400 -3.02 -12.26 2.37
CA ILE A 400 -2.53 -12.89 1.14
C ILE A 400 -1.48 -13.95 1.45
N ASP A 401 -0.51 -13.69 2.32
CA ASP A 401 0.47 -14.71 2.73
C ASP A 401 -0.22 -15.95 3.34
N SER A 402 -1.20 -15.76 4.23
CA SER A 402 -1.97 -16.89 4.79
C SER A 402 -2.78 -17.63 3.73
N PHE A 403 -3.21 -16.96 2.66
CA PHE A 403 -3.90 -17.62 1.55
C PHE A 403 -2.93 -18.41 0.68
N LEU A 404 -1.77 -17.83 0.35
CA LEU A 404 -0.75 -18.44 -0.51
C LEU A 404 -0.03 -19.63 0.17
N ASN A 405 0.13 -19.58 1.49
CA ASN A 405 0.85 -20.59 2.27
C ASN A 405 -0.07 -21.47 3.15
N GLY A 406 -1.37 -21.18 3.20
CA GLY A 406 -2.30 -21.83 4.11
C GLY A 406 -2.89 -23.13 3.56
N GLN A 407 -2.96 -24.15 4.41
CA GLN A 407 -3.65 -25.41 4.13
C GLN A 407 -5.16 -25.35 4.40
N ARG A 408 -5.66 -24.21 4.89
CA ARG A 408 -7.07 -24.10 5.30
C ARG A 408 -8.05 -24.28 4.15
N CYS A 409 -7.65 -23.94 2.93
CA CYS A 409 -8.52 -24.04 1.76
C CYS A 409 -8.52 -25.45 1.16
N PHE A 410 -7.46 -26.22 1.38
CA PHE A 410 -7.27 -27.51 0.75
C PHE A 410 -6.45 -28.47 1.64
N ASP A 411 -6.90 -29.71 1.74
CA ASP A 411 -6.31 -30.74 2.61
C ASP A 411 -5.05 -31.39 2.00
N PHE A 412 -4.09 -30.57 1.55
CA PHE A 412 -2.79 -31.04 1.07
C PHE A 412 -1.64 -30.12 1.53
N ASP A 413 -0.46 -30.71 1.70
CA ASP A 413 0.76 -29.99 2.06
C ASP A 413 1.31 -29.20 0.86
N ILE A 414 1.52 -27.89 1.07
CA ILE A 414 2.25 -27.04 0.14
C ILE A 414 3.74 -27.14 0.51
N ASP A 415 4.48 -27.99 -0.20
CA ASP A 415 5.91 -28.23 0.07
C ASP A 415 6.79 -26.98 -0.11
N GLN A 416 6.36 -26.03 -0.97
CA GLN A 416 7.13 -24.82 -1.24
C GLN A 416 6.34 -23.56 -0.91
N LYS A 417 6.81 -22.85 0.12
CA LYS A 417 6.23 -21.59 0.58
C LYS A 417 6.52 -20.46 -0.40
N ILE A 418 5.51 -19.62 -0.59
CA ILE A 418 5.63 -18.35 -1.29
C ILE A 418 5.95 -17.29 -0.25
N ARG A 419 7.00 -16.51 -0.47
CA ARG A 419 7.33 -15.38 0.40
C ARG A 419 6.84 -14.09 -0.24
N VAL A 420 5.94 -13.41 0.44
CA VAL A 420 5.60 -12.03 0.13
C VAL A 420 6.78 -11.14 0.53
N ASN A 421 7.21 -10.30 -0.41
CA ASN A 421 8.27 -9.33 -0.22
C ASN A 421 7.70 -7.92 -0.38
N GLN A 422 8.24 -7.01 0.42
CA GLN A 422 7.86 -5.62 0.50
C GLN A 422 9.13 -4.79 0.39
N ASN A 423 9.12 -3.80 -0.50
CA ASN A 423 10.24 -2.89 -0.71
C ASN A 423 9.74 -1.45 -0.85
N VAL A 424 10.54 -0.50 -0.38
CA VAL A 424 10.31 0.93 -0.61
C VAL A 424 11.40 1.45 -1.53
N VAL A 425 11.00 2.05 -2.64
CA VAL A 425 11.92 2.61 -3.66
C VAL A 425 11.59 4.06 -3.90
N THR A 426 12.61 4.90 -4.04
CA THR A 426 12.45 6.30 -4.40
C THR A 426 12.94 6.53 -5.83
N SER A 427 12.12 7.15 -6.67
CA SER A 427 12.55 7.71 -7.96
C SER A 427 12.45 9.23 -7.96
N TYR A 428 13.12 9.84 -8.94
CA TYR A 428 13.14 11.28 -9.12
C TYR A 428 12.65 11.63 -10.52
N ALA A 429 11.53 12.34 -10.61
CA ALA A 429 10.99 12.78 -11.88
C ALA A 429 11.99 13.71 -12.58
N LYS A 430 12.26 13.46 -13.86
CA LYS A 430 13.12 14.32 -14.70
C LYS A 430 12.46 15.70 -14.85
N ASN A 431 13.22 16.77 -14.63
CA ASN A 431 12.73 18.15 -14.57
C ASN A 431 11.68 18.50 -15.66
N TYR A 432 10.46 18.85 -15.26
CA TYR A 432 9.50 19.54 -16.12
C TYR A 432 9.13 20.89 -15.50
N THR A 433 9.55 21.96 -16.15
CA THR A 433 9.26 23.34 -15.78
C THR A 433 7.74 23.58 -15.80
N GLY A 434 7.14 23.75 -14.62
CA GLY A 434 5.83 24.39 -14.43
C GLY A 434 4.57 23.51 -14.59
N GLY A 435 4.71 22.17 -14.63
CA GLY A 435 3.57 21.24 -14.70
C GLY A 435 3.44 20.33 -13.46
N PRO A 436 2.30 19.63 -13.27
CA PRO A 436 2.20 18.57 -12.27
C PRO A 436 3.28 17.53 -12.55
N MET A 437 4.01 17.18 -11.51
CA MET A 437 5.18 16.33 -11.64
C MET A 437 4.78 14.90 -11.96
N LYS A 438 5.18 14.41 -13.13
CA LYS A 438 4.84 13.07 -13.60
C LYS A 438 6.03 12.14 -13.42
N ASP A 439 5.82 11.06 -12.68
CA ASP A 439 6.80 9.98 -12.59
C ASP A 439 6.87 9.19 -13.91
N GLU A 440 7.89 8.35 -14.04
CA GLU A 440 8.13 7.57 -15.25
C GLU A 440 6.96 6.68 -15.63
N ILE A 441 6.32 6.04 -14.66
CA ILE A 441 5.21 5.10 -14.88
C ILE A 441 3.94 5.86 -15.27
N THR A 442 3.63 6.95 -14.57
CA THR A 442 2.49 7.82 -14.92
C THR A 442 2.62 8.36 -16.34
N ASN A 443 3.82 8.80 -16.73
CA ASN A 443 4.08 9.28 -18.08
C ASN A 443 3.85 8.18 -19.14
N LEU A 444 4.28 6.94 -18.86
CA LEU A 444 4.02 5.80 -19.75
C LEU A 444 2.52 5.49 -19.88
N LEU A 445 1.79 5.51 -18.76
CA LEU A 445 0.35 5.27 -18.75
C LEU A 445 -0.40 6.35 -19.56
N GLU A 446 -0.06 7.63 -19.38
CA GLU A 446 -0.69 8.72 -20.16
C GLU A 446 -0.38 8.65 -21.66
N GLN A 447 0.85 8.27 -22.02
CA GLN A 447 1.21 8.02 -23.43
C GLN A 447 0.37 6.89 -24.01
N LYS A 448 0.19 5.80 -23.26
CA LYS A 448 -0.68 4.70 -23.64
C LYS A 448 -2.13 5.16 -23.80
N VAL A 449 -2.67 5.92 -22.85
CA VAL A 449 -4.03 6.48 -22.93
C VAL A 449 -4.19 7.30 -24.21
N THR A 450 -3.23 8.18 -24.48
CA THR A 450 -3.23 9.05 -25.67
C THR A 450 -3.20 8.22 -26.95
N ARG A 451 -2.37 7.18 -27.02
CA ARG A 451 -2.31 6.27 -28.16
C ARG A 451 -3.63 5.51 -28.36
N LEU A 452 -4.18 4.92 -27.30
CA LEU A 452 -5.44 4.18 -27.36
C LEU A 452 -6.57 5.08 -27.88
N ARG A 453 -6.64 6.31 -27.37
CA ARG A 453 -7.60 7.32 -27.83
C ARG A 453 -7.40 7.70 -29.30
N ASN A 454 -6.17 8.02 -29.70
CA ASN A 454 -5.87 8.45 -31.08
C ASN A 454 -6.15 7.34 -32.10
N ASN A 455 -5.93 6.08 -31.71
CA ASN A 455 -6.12 4.93 -32.58
C ASN A 455 -7.51 4.30 -32.47
N SER A 456 -8.40 4.84 -31.62
CA SER A 456 -9.70 4.23 -31.29
C SER A 456 -9.59 2.76 -30.88
N GLN A 457 -8.51 2.40 -30.19
CA GLN A 457 -8.23 1.04 -29.74
C GLN A 457 -8.84 0.80 -28.37
N ALA A 458 -9.55 -0.33 -28.22
CA ALA A 458 -9.93 -0.83 -26.92
C ALA A 458 -8.68 -1.26 -26.12
N GLY A 459 -8.69 -1.05 -24.82
CA GLY A 459 -7.60 -1.46 -23.93
C GLY A 459 -7.79 -0.91 -22.52
N ASN A 460 -7.05 -1.46 -21.56
CA ASN A 460 -7.05 -0.94 -20.20
C ASN A 460 -5.98 0.17 -20.07
N PRO A 461 -6.38 1.44 -19.91
CA PRO A 461 -5.46 2.58 -19.83
C PRO A 461 -4.66 2.64 -18.52
N THR A 462 -5.10 1.94 -17.47
CA THR A 462 -4.47 1.99 -16.14
C THR A 462 -3.46 0.88 -15.89
N ARG A 463 -3.24 -0.01 -16.87
CA ARG A 463 -2.30 -1.14 -16.77
C ARG A 463 -1.20 -1.03 -17.82
N LEU A 464 0.05 -1.29 -17.43
CA LEU A 464 1.16 -1.47 -18.37
C LEU A 464 1.43 -2.97 -18.55
N TYR A 465 1.41 -3.43 -19.80
CA TYR A 465 1.74 -4.80 -20.15
C TYR A 465 3.20 -4.90 -20.53
N PHE A 466 3.98 -5.56 -19.69
CA PHE A 466 5.38 -5.84 -19.95
C PHE A 466 5.50 -7.11 -20.79
N PRO A 467 6.27 -7.10 -21.90
CA PRO A 467 6.50 -8.31 -22.65
C PRO A 467 7.29 -9.30 -21.79
N LEU A 468 6.83 -10.55 -21.73
CA LEU A 468 7.65 -11.68 -21.31
C LEU A 468 8.85 -11.80 -22.26
N ALA A 469 10.02 -12.12 -21.72
CA ALA A 469 11.25 -12.26 -22.50
C ALA A 469 11.01 -13.14 -23.75
N GLY A 470 11.31 -12.59 -24.94
CA GLY A 470 11.12 -13.27 -26.23
C GLY A 470 9.77 -13.07 -26.92
N LYS A 471 8.81 -12.35 -26.33
CA LYS A 471 7.54 -11.98 -26.99
C LYS A 471 7.48 -10.49 -27.32
N THR A 472 6.97 -10.14 -28.51
CA THR A 472 6.84 -8.75 -29.00
C THR A 472 5.56 -8.04 -28.53
N SER A 473 4.72 -8.69 -27.71
CA SER A 473 3.35 -8.26 -27.40
C SER A 473 3.19 -7.30 -26.22
N GLY A 474 4.25 -6.64 -25.77
CA GLY A 474 4.18 -5.65 -24.68
C GLY A 474 3.77 -4.26 -25.16
N ASP A 475 3.35 -3.38 -24.23
CA ASP A 475 3.04 -1.99 -24.53
C ASP A 475 4.26 -1.28 -25.15
N ILE A 476 4.04 -0.60 -26.27
CA ILE A 476 5.11 0.00 -27.08
C ILE A 476 5.83 1.11 -26.33
N GLU A 477 5.12 1.81 -25.45
CA GLU A 477 5.64 2.87 -24.58
C GLU A 477 6.76 2.33 -23.68
N TYR A 478 6.51 1.19 -23.04
CA TYR A 478 7.48 0.51 -22.21
C TYR A 478 8.68 0.04 -23.03
N ASN A 479 8.44 -0.63 -24.16
CA ASN A 479 9.50 -1.16 -25.02
C ASN A 479 10.43 -0.04 -25.49
N ASN A 480 9.87 1.10 -25.88
CA ASN A 480 10.65 2.27 -26.29
C ASN A 480 11.41 2.90 -25.14
N LYS A 481 10.88 2.85 -23.91
CA LYS A 481 11.61 3.32 -22.73
C LYS A 481 12.74 2.38 -22.37
N MET A 482 12.49 1.08 -22.25
CA MET A 482 13.55 0.11 -21.91
C MET A 482 14.67 0.06 -22.94
N LYS A 483 14.35 0.20 -24.23
CA LYS A 483 15.37 0.32 -25.28
C LYS A 483 16.25 1.56 -25.14
N ARG A 484 15.72 2.67 -24.60
CA ARG A 484 16.43 3.95 -24.47
C ARG A 484 17.17 4.08 -23.13
N ASP A 485 16.48 3.80 -22.04
CA ASP A 485 16.90 4.16 -20.69
C ASP A 485 17.49 2.98 -19.90
N GLN A 486 17.32 1.73 -20.37
CA GLN A 486 17.68 0.46 -19.70
C GLN A 486 17.10 0.26 -18.28
N THR A 487 16.41 1.26 -17.74
CA THR A 487 15.85 1.31 -16.39
C THR A 487 14.45 1.89 -16.46
N LEU A 488 13.54 1.36 -15.63
CA LEU A 488 12.17 1.85 -15.57
C LEU A 488 12.06 3.13 -14.74
N LEU A 489 12.76 3.16 -13.60
CA LEU A 489 12.70 4.23 -12.60
C LEU A 489 14.01 5.00 -12.56
N ASN A 490 13.94 6.32 -12.48
CA ASN A 490 15.10 7.18 -12.27
C ASN A 490 15.47 7.25 -10.77
N ILE A 491 16.09 6.19 -10.25
CA ILE A 491 16.50 6.11 -8.84
C ILE A 491 17.70 7.01 -8.51
N SER A 492 18.41 7.47 -9.54
CA SER A 492 19.62 8.30 -9.43
C SER A 492 19.34 9.81 -9.41
N GLY A 493 18.23 10.26 -9.98
CA GLY A 493 18.03 11.66 -10.32
C GLY A 493 18.80 12.08 -11.57
N ASP A 494 18.83 13.38 -11.84
CA ASP A 494 19.48 13.95 -13.02
C ASP A 494 21.01 13.98 -12.88
N GLY A 495 21.71 13.09 -13.61
CA GLY A 495 23.15 13.20 -13.92
C GLY A 495 24.14 12.63 -12.89
N ASP A 496 25.42 12.61 -13.29
CA ASP A 496 26.59 11.94 -12.65
C ASP A 496 26.87 12.31 -11.17
N ASN A 497 26.14 13.27 -10.59
CA ASN A 497 26.19 13.64 -9.18
C ASN A 497 24.88 13.22 -8.47
N SER A 498 24.69 11.91 -8.33
CA SER A 498 23.51 11.22 -7.76
C SER A 498 23.12 11.60 -6.32
N THR A 499 23.91 12.44 -5.66
CA THR A 499 23.72 12.80 -4.25
C THR A 499 22.62 13.85 -4.04
N TYR A 500 22.28 14.69 -5.03
CA TYR A 500 21.46 15.89 -4.80
C TYR A 500 20.23 16.05 -5.71
N ALA A 501 19.44 14.99 -5.90
CA ALA A 501 18.09 15.16 -6.46
C ALA A 501 17.16 15.85 -5.43
N PRO A 502 16.42 16.91 -5.82
CA PRO A 502 15.62 17.70 -4.87
C PRO A 502 14.39 16.94 -4.38
N LEU A 503 13.99 17.17 -3.12
CA LEU A 503 12.76 16.57 -2.52
C LEU A 503 11.48 16.96 -3.27
N SER A 504 11.49 18.10 -3.96
CA SER A 504 10.40 18.48 -4.85
C SER A 504 10.16 17.41 -5.90
N HIS A 505 11.22 16.74 -6.38
CA HIS A 505 11.20 15.75 -7.47
C HIS A 505 11.07 14.30 -7.05
N GLU A 506 10.94 14.06 -5.76
CA GLU A 506 10.80 12.73 -5.18
C GLU A 506 9.43 12.09 -5.49
N ILE A 507 9.47 10.82 -5.90
CA ILE A 507 8.33 9.93 -6.00
C ILE A 507 8.64 8.66 -5.21
N ASN A 508 7.71 8.25 -4.38
CA ASN A 508 7.84 7.14 -3.46
C ASN A 508 7.01 5.94 -3.93
N TYR A 509 7.67 4.79 -4.10
CA TYR A 509 7.04 3.53 -4.49
C TYR A 509 7.03 2.58 -3.32
N PHE A 510 5.84 2.09 -2.99
CA PHE A 510 5.63 1.00 -2.07
C PHE A 510 5.36 -0.28 -2.88
N VAL A 511 6.36 -1.16 -2.95
CA VAL A 511 6.39 -2.27 -3.89
C VAL A 511 6.14 -3.59 -3.17
N PHE A 512 5.16 -4.36 -3.65
CA PHE A 512 4.86 -5.71 -3.17
C PHE A 512 5.08 -6.71 -4.30
N PHE A 513 5.75 -7.83 -4.03
CA PHE A 513 5.89 -8.95 -4.98
C PHE A 513 6.06 -10.26 -4.22
N ALA A 514 5.70 -11.38 -4.82
CA ALA A 514 5.83 -12.69 -4.19
C ALA A 514 6.53 -13.67 -5.12
N GLY A 515 7.41 -14.47 -4.52
CA GLY A 515 8.14 -15.53 -5.20
C GLY A 515 8.39 -16.68 -4.26
N ARG A 516 8.67 -17.85 -4.84
CA ARG A 516 8.97 -19.04 -4.05
C ARG A 516 10.34 -18.91 -3.38
N THR A 517 10.46 -19.37 -2.14
CA THR A 517 11.77 -19.55 -1.51
C THR A 517 12.37 -20.88 -1.93
N ALA A 518 13.71 -20.96 -2.06
CA ALA A 518 14.36 -22.25 -2.26
C ALA A 518 13.99 -23.22 -1.12
N PRO A 519 13.74 -24.51 -1.40
CA PRO A 519 13.55 -25.49 -0.35
C PRO A 519 14.82 -25.50 0.53
N GLY A 520 14.62 -25.29 1.83
CA GLY A 520 15.68 -25.25 2.84
C GLY A 520 16.04 -26.63 3.37
#